data_AF-A0A660MC71-F1
#
_entry.id   AF-A0A660MC71-F1
#
_cell.length_a   1.000
_cell.length_b   1.000
_cell.length_c   1.000
_cell.angle_alpha   90.00
_cell.angle_beta   90.00
_cell.angle_gamma   90.00
#
_symmetry.space_group_name_H-M   'P 1'
#
loop_
_entity.id
_entity.type
_entity.pdbx_description
1 polymer ?
#
loop_
_entity_poly.entity_id
_entity_poly.type
_entity_poly.pdbx_seq_one_letter_code
_entity_poly.pdbx_strand_id
1 'polypeptide(L)' 'GWYANQNVIRNGVDLNDVRNQYLAYHEGLGGFENRSFLAKPWLMTISDKVADRAALYQAQLRDCPVGWSY' A
#
# COMPACT_ATOMS: atom_id res chain seq x y z
N GLY A 1 0.16 -9.64 4.44
CA GLY A 1 1.00 -10.62 3.72
C GLY A 1 2.43 -10.58 4.26
N TRP A 2 3.24 -11.62 4.03
CA TRP A 2 4.59 -11.73 4.61
C TRP A 2 5.49 -10.52 4.29
N TYR A 3 5.53 -10.06 3.03
CA TYR A 3 6.38 -8.92 2.63
C TYR A 3 6.00 -7.61 3.32
N ALA A 4 4.71 -7.27 3.38
CA ALA A 4 4.23 -6.07 4.06
C ALA A 4 4.58 -6.09 5.56
N ASN A 5 4.50 -7.27 6.21
CA ASN A 5 4.96 -7.43 7.58
C ASN A 5 6.48 -7.20 7.73
N GLN A 6 7.30 -7.64 6.77
CA GLN A 6 8.73 -7.32 6.79
C GLN A 6 8.98 -5.82 6.66
N ASN A 7 8.19 -5.11 5.86
CA ASN A 7 8.26 -3.66 5.75
C ASN A 7 7.82 -2.94 7.02
N VAL A 8 6.80 -3.44 7.73
CA VAL A 8 6.42 -2.96 9.07
C VAL A 8 7.61 -3.09 10.03
N ILE A 9 8.22 -4.29 10.09
CA ILE A 9 9.33 -4.57 11.01
C ILE A 9 10.55 -3.70 10.71
N ARG A 10 10.90 -3.53 9.43
CA ARG A 10 12.13 -2.85 9.03
C ARG A 10 11.98 -1.32 8.96
N ASN A 11 10.91 -0.85 8.33
CA ASN A 11 10.74 0.55 7.96
C ASN A 11 9.59 1.25 8.71
N GLY A 12 8.89 0.55 9.61
CA GLY A 12 7.79 1.12 10.41
C GLY A 12 6.55 1.50 9.60
N VAL A 13 6.43 1.03 8.36
CA VAL A 13 5.29 1.34 7.49
C VAL A 13 4.10 0.50 7.93
N ASP A 14 3.01 1.16 8.34
CA ASP A 14 1.76 0.48 8.74
C ASP A 14 1.25 -0.45 7.64
N LEU A 15 0.59 -1.55 8.01
CA LEU A 15 0.02 -2.48 7.04
C LEU A 15 -1.03 -1.83 6.13
N ASN A 16 -1.72 -0.81 6.63
CA ASN A 16 -2.76 -0.06 5.91
C ASN A 16 -2.21 1.16 5.19
N ASP A 17 -0.91 1.49 5.33
CA ASP A 17 -0.26 2.52 4.54
C ASP A 17 0.05 1.99 3.13
N VAL A 18 -1.00 1.83 2.32
CA VAL A 18 -0.94 1.21 1.00
C VAL A 18 0.10 1.88 0.10
N ARG A 19 0.20 3.21 0.17
CA ARG A 19 1.13 4.00 -0.63
C ARG A 19 2.57 3.59 -0.34
N ASN A 20 2.97 3.60 0.93
CA ASN A 20 4.34 3.30 1.31
C ASN A 20 4.64 1.80 1.25
N GLN A 21 3.64 0.94 1.44
CA GLN A 21 3.78 -0.50 1.17
C GLN A 21 4.04 -0.77 -0.32
N TYR A 22 3.37 -0.04 -1.22
CA TYR A 22 3.59 -0.14 -2.66
C TYR A 22 4.98 0.35 -3.07
N LEU A 23 5.42 1.50 -2.53
CA LEU A 23 6.76 2.02 -2.78
C LEU A 23 7.84 1.04 -2.31
N ALA A 24 7.68 0.44 -1.13
CA ALA A 24 8.60 -0.57 -0.62
C ALA A 24 8.62 -1.85 -1.46
N TYR A 25 7.46 -2.27 -1.97
CA TYR A 25 7.39 -3.42 -2.87
C TYR A 25 8.17 -3.20 -4.17
N HIS A 26 8.11 -1.99 -4.75
CA HIS A 26 8.80 -1.65 -6.00
C HIS A 26 10.29 -1.41 -5.85
N GLU A 27 10.69 -0.69 -4.80
CA GLU A 27 12.10 -0.37 -4.56
C GLU A 27 12.86 -1.48 -3.82
N GLY A 28 12.13 -2.42 -3.22
CA GLY A 28 12.67 -3.25 -2.15
C GLY A 28 12.72 -2.51 -0.81
N LEU A 29 12.79 -3.24 0.30
CA LEU A 29 12.79 -2.64 1.64
C LEU A 29 13.95 -1.66 1.87
N GLY A 30 15.16 -1.98 1.39
CA GLY A 30 16.33 -1.10 1.50
C GLY A 30 16.32 0.06 0.50
N GLY A 31 15.74 -0.12 -0.69
CA GLY A 31 15.54 0.99 -1.62
C GLY A 31 14.55 2.03 -1.08
N PHE A 32 13.48 1.56 -0.45
CA PHE A 32 12.51 2.41 0.24
C PHE A 32 13.13 3.15 1.43
N GLU A 33 13.90 2.46 2.26
CA GLU A 33 14.66 3.07 3.37
C GLU A 33 15.56 4.21 2.88
N ASN A 34 16.26 3.98 1.76
CA ASN A 34 17.11 4.98 1.08
C ASN A 34 16.33 5.99 0.22
N ARG A 35 15.00 5.91 0.19
CA ARG A 35 14.10 6.79 -0.57
C ARG A 35 14.41 6.87 -2.07
N SER A 36 14.85 5.77 -2.69
CA SER A 36 15.19 5.73 -4.13
C SER A 36 14.00 6.06 -5.05
N PHE A 37 12.77 5.90 -4.57
CA PHE A 37 11.55 6.30 -5.27
C PHE A 37 11.45 7.81 -5.53
N LEU A 38 12.17 8.67 -4.77
CA LEU A 38 12.15 10.12 -4.99
C LEU A 38 12.75 10.51 -6.35
N ALA A 39 13.65 9.69 -6.90
CA ALA A 39 14.19 9.88 -8.24
C ALA A 39 13.23 9.40 -9.35
N LYS A 40 12.05 8.87 -8.99
CA LYS A 40 11.07 8.28 -9.92
C LYS A 40 9.70 8.94 -9.74
N PRO A 41 9.47 10.15 -10.28
CA PRO A 41 8.18 10.84 -10.17
C PRO A 41 6.98 10.01 -10.66
N TRP A 42 7.20 9.18 -11.68
CA TRP A 42 6.18 8.27 -12.20
C TRP A 42 5.75 7.24 -11.15
N LEU A 43 6.66 6.74 -10.32
CA LEU A 43 6.37 5.73 -9.31
C LEU A 43 5.58 6.34 -8.15
N MET A 44 5.94 7.55 -7.71
CA MET A 44 5.16 8.28 -6.71
C MET A 44 3.71 8.46 -7.17
N THR A 45 3.53 8.93 -8.42
CA THR A 45 2.20 9.08 -9.04
C THR A 45 1.40 7.77 -9.06
N ILE A 46 2.04 6.65 -9.39
CA ILE A 46 1.35 5.34 -9.40
C ILE A 46 1.02 4.90 -7.96
N SER A 47 1.92 5.12 -7.00
CA SER A 47 1.69 4.76 -5.61
C SER A 47 0.49 5.51 -5.02
N ASP A 48 0.30 6.77 -5.40
CA ASP A 48 -0.87 7.57 -5.02
C ASP A 48 -2.16 6.96 -5.63
N LYS A 49 -2.15 6.65 -6.93
CA LYS A 49 -3.29 6.00 -7.60
C LYS A 49 -3.66 4.64 -7.00
N VAL A 50 -2.67 3.88 -6.53
CA VAL A 50 -2.90 2.58 -5.87
C VAL A 50 -3.55 2.80 -4.50
N ALA A 51 -3.12 3.80 -3.74
CA ALA A 51 -3.75 4.16 -2.48
C ALA A 51 -5.21 4.62 -2.68
N ASP A 52 -5.47 5.46 -3.67
CA ASP A 52 -6.83 5.92 -4.02
C ASP A 52 -7.75 4.73 -4.36
N ARG A 53 -7.25 3.80 -5.17
CA ARG A 53 -8.01 2.60 -5.55
C ARG A 53 -8.26 1.68 -4.35
N ALA A 54 -7.30 1.55 -3.44
CA ALA A 54 -7.50 0.78 -2.21
C ALA A 54 -8.57 1.40 -1.32
N ALA A 55 -8.58 2.73 -1.17
CA ALA A 55 -9.62 3.44 -0.43
C ALA A 55 -11.01 3.26 -1.06
N LEU A 56 -11.10 3.33 -2.40
CA LEU A 56 -12.34 3.04 -3.13
C LEU A 56 -12.85 1.64 -2.84
N TYR A 57 -11.98 0.62 -2.93
CA TYR A 57 -12.36 -0.76 -2.67
C TYR A 57 -12.72 -1.01 -1.20
N GLN A 58 -12.03 -0.37 -0.27
CA GLN A 58 -12.41 -0.42 1.15
C GLN A 58 -13.80 0.17 1.37
N ALA A 59 -14.15 1.28 0.70
CA ALA A 59 -15.50 1.83 0.77
C ALA A 59 -16.53 0.85 0.19
N GLN A 60 -16.29 0.32 -1.01
CA GLN A 60 -17.18 -0.64 -1.66
C GLN A 60 -17.40 -1.92 -0.84
N LEU A 61 -16.36 -2.42 -0.17
CA LEU A 61 -16.46 -3.61 0.69
C LEU A 61 -17.31 -3.36 1.95
N ARG A 62 -17.30 -2.14 2.50
CA ARG A 62 -18.18 -1.78 3.63
C ARG A 62 -19.64 -1.73 3.23
N ASP A 63 -19.91 -1.31 1.99
CA ASP A 63 -21.27 -1.18 1.45
C ASP A 63 -21.76 -2.48 0.78
N CYS A 64 -20.93 -3.52 0.73
CA CYS A 64 -21.32 -4.82 0.19
C CYS A 64 -22.22 -5.53 1.21
N PRO A 65 -23.50 -5.80 0.90
CA PRO A 65 -24.34 -6.59 1.79
C PRO A 65 -23.79 -8.01 1.80
N VAL A 66 -23.20 -8.43 2.93
CA VAL A 66 -22.98 -9.84 3.21
C VAL A 66 -24.35 -10.48 3.41
N GLY A 67 -24.96 -10.91 2.31
CA GLY A 67 -26.27 -11.53 2.31
C GLY A 67 -26.27 -12.80 3.15
N TRP A 68 -26.81 -12.71 4.36
CA TRP A 68 -27.57 -13.77 4.99
C TRP A 68 -28.88 -13.17 5.47
N SER A 69 -29.82 -13.02 4.54
CA SER A 69 -31.23 -12.87 4.88
C SER A 69 -31.70 -14.18 5.50
N TYR A 70 -32.12 -14.14 6.76
CA TYR A 70 -32.98 -15.17 7.37
C TYR A 70 -34.40 -15.06 6.82
#